data_AF-A0A6G8AX70-F1
#
_entry.id   AF-A0A6G8AX70-F1
#
_cell.length_a   1.000
_cell.length_b   1.000
_cell.length_c   1.000
_cell.angle_alpha   90.00
_cell.angle_beta   90.00
_cell.angle_gamma   90.00
#
_symmetry.space_group_name_H-M   'P 1'
#
loop_
_entity.id
_entity.type
_entity.pdbx_description
1 polymer ?
#
loop_
_entity_poly.entity_id
_entity_poly.type
_entity_poly.pdbx_seq_one_letter_code
_entity_poly.pdbx_strand_id
1 'polypeptide(L)'
;MAKSIFKVNDWQEVFTIEEKVAHARVVYDVEGELTGKIDVDYTILYLEYNKEDIHQSSSVFEGFMVFKGEIEGRKGSFILADKGSFVDNQYEAKVEIIPGTGTEDFTGITGKGIYEPTAEGMLLSLDFN
;
A
#
# COMPACT_ATOMS: atom_id res chain seq x y z
N MET A 1 12.62 -12.05 -3.94
CA MET A 1 11.52 -11.08 -3.89
C MET A 1 10.22 -11.83 -4.06
N ALA A 2 9.45 -11.92 -2.99
CA ALA A 2 8.11 -12.49 -3.01
C ALA A 2 7.17 -11.58 -3.79
N LYS A 3 6.28 -12.17 -4.57
CA LYS A 3 5.33 -11.49 -5.44
C LYS A 3 3.90 -11.70 -4.97
N SER A 4 3.13 -10.63 -4.87
CA SER A 4 1.73 -10.69 -4.48
C SER A 4 0.93 -9.54 -5.08
N ILE A 5 -0.31 -9.82 -5.46
CA ILE A 5 -1.25 -8.83 -6.00
C ILE A 5 -2.05 -8.24 -4.86
N PHE A 6 -2.09 -6.92 -4.81
CA PHE A 6 -2.94 -6.14 -3.91
C PHE A 6 -4.17 -5.70 -4.71
N LYS A 7 -5.34 -6.13 -4.24
CA LYS A 7 -6.65 -5.79 -4.83
C LYS A 7 -7.39 -4.88 -3.87
N VAL A 8 -7.81 -3.70 -4.35
CA VAL A 8 -8.62 -2.78 -3.54
C VAL A 8 -9.95 -3.46 -3.23
N ASN A 9 -10.23 -3.64 -1.95
CA ASN A 9 -11.49 -4.17 -1.45
C ASN A 9 -12.44 -3.03 -1.07
N ASP A 10 -11.93 -2.05 -0.31
CA ASP A 10 -12.67 -0.85 0.12
C ASP A 10 -11.76 0.37 0.06
N TRP A 11 -12.30 1.51 -0.35
CA TRP A 11 -11.61 2.79 -0.44
C TRP A 11 -12.51 3.92 0.06
N GLN A 12 -12.16 4.51 1.19
CA GLN A 12 -12.89 5.62 1.79
C GLN A 12 -11.98 6.82 1.92
N GLU A 13 -12.27 7.87 1.16
CA GLU A 13 -11.42 9.05 1.09
C GLU A 13 -12.19 10.32 1.39
N VAL A 14 -11.57 11.21 2.16
CA VAL A 14 -12.12 12.50 2.53
C VAL A 14 -11.04 13.59 2.48
N PHE A 15 -11.37 14.73 1.87
CA PHE A 15 -10.51 15.91 1.95
C PHE A 15 -10.49 16.48 3.37
N THR A 16 -9.29 16.74 3.87
CA THR A 16 -9.05 17.33 5.20
C THR A 16 -8.54 18.76 5.11
N ILE A 17 -7.94 19.16 3.98
CA ILE A 17 -7.45 20.53 3.74
C ILE A 17 -7.72 20.94 2.29
N GLU A 18 -8.56 21.98 2.12
CA GLU A 18 -8.74 22.76 0.87
C GLU A 18 -8.83 21.96 -0.45
N GLU A 19 -9.52 20.81 -0.50
CA GLU A 19 -9.55 19.95 -1.71
C GLU A 19 -8.15 19.62 -2.29
N LYS A 20 -7.12 19.68 -1.45
CA LYS A 20 -5.71 19.45 -1.79
C LYS A 20 -5.14 18.29 -1.00
N VAL A 21 -5.47 18.19 0.29
CA VAL A 21 -5.02 17.08 1.13
C VAL A 21 -6.22 16.23 1.51
N ALA A 22 -6.11 14.93 1.26
CA ALA A 22 -7.10 13.93 1.62
C ALA A 22 -6.51 12.87 2.56
N HIS A 23 -7.38 12.26 3.35
CA HIS A 23 -7.09 11.03 4.06
C HIS A 23 -7.89 9.90 3.41
N ALA A 24 -7.21 8.81 3.08
CA ALA A 24 -7.84 7.60 2.55
C ALA A 24 -7.62 6.43 3.50
N ARG A 25 -8.72 5.82 3.95
CA ARG A 25 -8.73 4.52 4.61
C ARG A 25 -9.00 3.45 3.57
N VAL A 26 -8.08 2.52 3.41
CA VAL A 26 -8.12 1.52 2.34
C VAL A 26 -7.98 0.12 2.92
N VAL A 27 -8.74 -0.83 2.38
CA VAL A 27 -8.58 -2.25 2.65
C VAL A 27 -8.16 -2.94 1.36
N TYR A 28 -7.08 -3.70 1.41
CA TYR A 28 -6.64 -4.56 0.31
C TYR A 28 -6.79 -6.04 0.67
N ASP A 29 -7.23 -6.82 -0.30
CA ASP A 29 -6.99 -8.27 -0.33
C ASP A 29 -5.64 -8.54 -0.98
N VAL A 30 -4.85 -9.43 -0.38
CA VAL A 30 -3.51 -9.80 -0.85
C VAL A 30 -3.50 -11.26 -1.26
N GLU A 31 -3.09 -11.53 -2.49
CA GLU A 31 -3.02 -12.87 -3.08
C GLU A 31 -1.65 -13.13 -3.71
N GLY A 32 -1.06 -14.31 -3.46
CA GLY A 32 0.25 -14.69 -3.98
C GLY A 32 1.10 -15.37 -2.92
N GLU A 33 2.39 -15.05 -2.86
CA GLU A 33 3.31 -15.56 -1.83
C GLU A 33 2.99 -15.00 -0.42
N LEU A 34 2.48 -13.76 -0.37
CA LEU A 34 1.76 -13.22 0.78
C LEU A 34 0.27 -13.46 0.53
N THR A 35 -0.45 -13.94 1.54
CA THR A 35 -1.91 -14.06 1.50
C THR A 35 -2.53 -13.46 2.76
N GLY A 36 -3.57 -12.65 2.61
CA GLY A 36 -4.22 -12.01 3.76
C GLY A 36 -4.89 -10.70 3.42
N LYS A 37 -4.92 -9.80 4.40
CA LYS A 37 -5.49 -8.45 4.27
C LYS A 37 -4.50 -7.39 4.70
N ILE A 38 -4.66 -6.21 4.12
CA ILE A 38 -3.96 -5.00 4.53
C ILE A 38 -4.98 -3.90 4.79
N ASP A 39 -4.89 -3.28 5.96
CA ASP A 39 -5.57 -2.02 6.28
C ASP A 39 -4.55 -0.88 6.17
N VAL A 40 -4.92 0.21 5.51
CA VAL A 40 -4.05 1.38 5.31
C VAL A 40 -4.77 2.67 5.68
N ASP A 41 -4.01 3.61 6.26
CA ASP A 41 -4.36 5.02 6.37
C ASP A 41 -3.32 5.84 5.59
N TYR A 42 -3.74 6.43 4.47
CA TYR A 42 -2.93 7.30 3.63
C TYR A 42 -3.25 8.76 3.88
N THR A 43 -2.22 9.59 3.88
CA THR A 43 -2.34 11.02 3.57
C THR A 43 -1.97 11.23 2.11
N ILE A 44 -2.87 11.84 1.33
CA ILE A 44 -2.71 12.09 -0.10
C ILE A 44 -2.68 13.59 -0.33
N LEU A 45 -1.64 14.09 -0.97
CA LEU A 45 -1.57 15.45 -1.49
C LEU A 45 -1.84 15.42 -3.00
N TYR A 46 -2.95 16.01 -3.41
CA TYR A 46 -3.25 16.29 -4.81
C TYR A 46 -2.50 17.53 -5.27
N LEU A 47 -1.61 17.32 -6.23
CA LEU A 47 -0.92 18.40 -6.96
C LEU A 47 -1.88 19.03 -7.97
N GLU A 48 -2.65 18.16 -8.63
CA GLU A 48 -3.75 18.53 -9.54
C GLU A 48 -4.89 17.56 -9.29
N TYR A 49 -6.05 18.06 -8.85
CA TYR A 49 -7.23 17.24 -8.58
C TYR A 49 -8.25 17.39 -9.71
N ASN A 50 -8.50 16.29 -10.42
CA ASN A 50 -9.53 16.21 -11.45
C ASN A 50 -10.78 15.51 -10.88
N LYS A 51 -11.83 16.30 -10.64
CA LYS A 51 -13.11 15.82 -10.09
C LYS A 51 -13.93 15.01 -11.08
N GLU A 52 -13.74 15.23 -12.38
CA GLU A 52 -14.48 14.55 -13.43
C GLU A 52 -13.87 13.17 -13.73
N ASP A 53 -12.55 13.06 -13.60
CA ASP A 53 -11.81 11.81 -13.72
C ASP A 53 -10.65 11.77 -12.72
N ILE A 54 -10.88 11.10 -11.59
CA ILE A 54 -9.88 11.00 -10.51
C ILE A 54 -8.60 10.31 -10.98
N HIS A 55 -8.66 9.44 -11.99
CA HIS A 55 -7.49 8.75 -12.53
C HIS A 55 -6.61 9.65 -13.41
N GLN A 56 -7.08 10.85 -13.73
CA GLN A 56 -6.29 11.91 -14.37
C GLN A 56 -5.73 12.93 -13.36
N SER A 57 -5.95 12.72 -12.06
CA SER A 57 -5.33 13.57 -11.03
C SER A 57 -3.85 13.27 -10.90
N SER A 58 -3.05 14.26 -10.49
CA SER A 58 -1.66 14.06 -10.07
C SER A 58 -1.55 14.19 -8.56
N SER A 59 -0.87 13.25 -7.91
CA SER A 59 -0.78 13.18 -6.45
C SER A 59 0.53 12.57 -5.95
N VAL A 60 0.84 12.88 -4.70
CA VAL A 60 1.82 12.15 -3.88
C VAL A 60 1.13 11.66 -2.62
N PHE A 61 1.54 10.51 -2.12
CA PHE A 61 0.93 9.92 -0.94
C PHE A 61 1.97 9.25 -0.04
N GLU A 62 1.64 9.16 1.24
CA GLU A 62 2.34 8.33 2.20
C GLU A 62 1.39 7.80 3.28
N GLY A 63 1.68 6.63 3.83
CA GLY A 63 0.81 5.97 4.79
C GLY A 63 1.46 4.78 5.49
N PHE A 64 0.77 4.27 6.50
CA PHE A 64 1.16 3.04 7.19
C PHE A 64 0.16 1.92 6.88
N MET A 65 0.68 0.76 6.53
CA MET A 65 -0.08 -0.42 6.13
C MET A 65 0.08 -1.50 7.19
N VAL A 66 -1.04 -2.02 7.70
CA VAL A 66 -1.06 -3.14 8.65
C VAL A 66 -1.35 -4.41 7.87
N PHE A 67 -0.33 -5.23 7.63
CA PHE A 67 -0.52 -6.55 7.03
C PHE A 67 -0.89 -7.56 8.12
N LYS A 68 -1.90 -8.38 7.84
CA LYS A 68 -2.23 -9.56 8.63
C LYS A 68 -2.51 -10.73 7.70
N GLY A 69 -1.76 -11.82 7.86
CA GLY A 69 -1.86 -12.92 6.93
C GLY A 69 -0.81 -14.00 7.12
N GLU A 70 -0.51 -14.67 6.02
CA GLU A 70 0.36 -15.84 5.94
C GLU A 70 1.39 -15.66 4.81
N ILE A 71 2.60 -16.14 5.07
CA ILE A 71 3.72 -16.23 4.12
C ILE A 71 4.33 -17.62 4.26
N GLU A 72 4.30 -18.43 3.21
CA GLU A 72 4.85 -19.81 3.22
C GLU A 72 4.40 -20.66 4.43
N GLY A 73 3.14 -20.54 4.86
CA GLY A 73 2.60 -21.25 6.04
C GLY A 73 2.86 -20.58 7.40
N ARG A 74 3.72 -19.56 7.47
CA ARG A 74 4.00 -18.76 8.68
C ARG A 74 2.95 -17.68 8.83
N LYS A 75 2.43 -17.48 10.04
CA LYS A 75 1.34 -16.53 10.32
C LYS A 75 1.80 -15.40 11.24
N GLY A 76 1.18 -14.25 11.03
CA GLY A 76 1.37 -13.10 11.89
C GLY A 76 0.92 -11.81 11.24
N SER A 77 1.48 -10.71 11.74
CA SER A 77 1.27 -9.36 11.22
C SER A 77 2.56 -8.56 11.28
N PHE A 78 2.63 -7.49 10.48
CA PHE A 78 3.69 -6.48 10.55
C PHE A 78 3.19 -5.19 9.89
N ILE A 79 3.88 -4.09 10.14
CA ILE A 79 3.55 -2.78 9.58
C ILE A 79 4.54 -2.43 8.49
N LEU A 80 4.05 -1.89 7.37
CA LEU A 80 4.87 -1.27 6.33
C LEU A 80 4.63 0.24 6.33
N ALA A 81 5.65 1.03 6.04
CA ALA A 81 5.48 2.37 5.50
C ALA A 81 5.40 2.29 3.98
N ASP A 82 4.47 3.04 3.39
CA ASP A 82 4.28 3.17 1.96
C ASP A 82 4.40 4.65 1.56
N LYS A 83 5.08 4.89 0.45
CA LYS A 83 5.26 6.23 -0.11
C LYS A 83 5.33 6.12 -1.61
N GLY A 84 4.53 6.95 -2.27
CA GLY A 84 4.49 6.97 -3.72
C GLY A 84 3.92 8.24 -4.32
N SER A 85 3.82 8.20 -5.63
CA SER A 85 3.30 9.26 -6.46
C SER A 85 2.61 8.69 -7.68
N PHE A 86 1.59 9.42 -8.14
CA PHE A 86 1.01 9.24 -9.45
C PHE A 86 1.05 10.60 -10.15
N VAL A 87 1.97 10.78 -11.11
CA VAL A 87 2.22 12.05 -11.80
C VAL A 87 2.42 11.76 -13.27
N ASP A 88 1.81 12.54 -14.16
CA ASP A 88 1.92 12.37 -15.61
C ASP A 88 1.61 10.93 -16.10
N ASN A 89 0.61 10.29 -15.49
CA ASN A 89 0.24 8.88 -15.72
C ASN A 89 1.33 7.84 -15.36
N GLN A 90 2.30 8.23 -14.52
CA GLN A 90 3.34 7.33 -14.02
C GLN A 90 3.12 7.07 -12.54
N TYR A 91 3.04 5.79 -12.18
CA TYR A 91 2.97 5.33 -10.81
C TYR A 91 4.35 4.91 -10.33
N GLU A 92 4.82 5.51 -9.24
CA GLU A 92 6.05 5.11 -8.54
C GLU A 92 5.76 5.00 -7.06
N ALA A 93 6.09 3.86 -6.45
CA ALA A 93 5.92 3.67 -5.02
C ALA A 93 6.93 2.67 -4.45
N LYS A 94 7.27 2.86 -3.18
CA LYS A 94 8.17 2.00 -2.41
C LYS A 94 7.58 1.72 -1.05
N VAL A 95 7.82 0.50 -0.57
CA VAL A 95 7.43 0.08 0.77
C VAL A 95 8.61 -0.39 1.58
N GLU A 96 8.51 -0.23 2.89
CA GLU A 96 9.49 -0.72 3.84
C GLU A 96 8.77 -1.28 5.07
N ILE A 97 9.11 -2.50 5.47
CA ILE A 97 8.63 -3.09 6.71
C ILE A 97 9.28 -2.32 7.86
N ILE A 98 8.46 -1.82 8.79
CA ILE A 98 8.92 -1.11 9.98
C ILE A 98 9.51 -2.13 10.96
N PRO A 99 10.83 -2.08 11.25
CA PRO A 99 11.47 -3.05 12.12
C PRO A 99 10.84 -3.07 13.52
N GLY A 100 10.68 -4.26 14.09
CA GLY A 100 10.11 -4.44 15.42
C GLY A 100 8.58 -4.43 15.49
N THR A 101 7.87 -4.30 14.36
CA THR A 101 6.40 -4.37 14.31
C THR A 101 5.85 -5.76 14.03
N GLY A 102 6.73 -6.69 13.63
CA GLY A 102 6.35 -8.07 13.36
C GLY A 102 5.87 -8.82 14.59
N THR A 103 4.82 -9.62 14.42
CA THR A 103 4.21 -10.45 15.47
C THR A 103 4.29 -11.92 15.11
N GLU A 104 4.15 -12.80 16.12
CA GLU A 104 4.11 -14.26 15.93
C GLU A 104 5.32 -14.74 15.11
N ASP A 105 5.09 -15.46 14.01
CA ASP A 105 6.16 -15.99 13.17
C ASP A 105 6.93 -14.90 12.43
N PHE A 106 6.45 -13.65 12.40
CA PHE A 106 7.11 -12.50 11.77
C PHE A 106 7.90 -11.64 12.76
N THR A 107 8.10 -12.09 14.00
CA THR A 107 8.95 -11.36 14.96
C THR A 107 10.35 -11.15 14.38
N GLY A 108 10.79 -9.89 14.30
CA GLY A 108 12.11 -9.52 13.75
C GLY A 108 12.15 -9.34 12.23
N ILE A 109 11.02 -9.48 11.52
CA ILE A 109 10.94 -9.31 10.07
C ILE A 109 11.41 -7.91 9.64
N THR A 110 12.16 -7.86 8.55
CA THR A 110 12.56 -6.62 7.88
C THR A 110 12.45 -6.78 6.38
N GLY A 111 12.26 -5.71 5.63
CA GLY A 111 12.14 -5.83 4.18
C GLY A 111 11.80 -4.52 3.47
N LYS A 112 11.97 -4.52 2.15
CA LYS A 112 11.63 -3.41 1.26
C LYS A 112 11.02 -3.93 -0.02
N GLY A 113 10.17 -3.13 -0.65
CA GLY A 113 9.49 -3.54 -1.87
C GLY A 113 9.14 -2.38 -2.78
N ILE A 114 8.70 -2.75 -3.98
CA ILE A 114 8.21 -1.84 -5.02
C ILE A 114 6.91 -2.37 -5.58
N TYR A 115 6.18 -1.49 -6.25
CA TYR A 115 4.91 -1.80 -6.88
C TYR A 115 4.96 -1.60 -8.38
N GLU A 116 4.20 -2.43 -9.10
CA GLU A 116 3.94 -2.28 -10.52
C GLU A 116 2.43 -2.38 -10.78
N PRO A 117 1.82 -1.44 -11.53
CA PRO A 117 0.41 -1.55 -11.89
C PRO A 117 0.19 -2.71 -12.87
N THR A 118 -0.88 -3.48 -12.67
CA THR A 118 -1.29 -4.59 -13.53
C THR A 118 -2.78 -4.52 -13.83
N ALA A 119 -3.28 -5.35 -14.74
CA ALA A 119 -4.71 -5.44 -15.02
C ALA A 119 -5.54 -5.98 -13.83
N GLU A 120 -4.91 -6.67 -12.88
CA GLU A 120 -5.60 -7.32 -11.75
C GLU A 120 -5.49 -6.55 -10.43
N GLY A 121 -4.66 -5.50 -10.38
CA GLY A 121 -4.32 -4.75 -9.17
C GLY A 121 -2.87 -4.29 -9.16
N MET A 122 -2.34 -4.00 -7.97
CA MET A 122 -0.95 -3.59 -7.80
C MET A 122 -0.08 -4.80 -7.45
N LEU A 123 0.92 -5.11 -8.28
CA LEU A 123 1.87 -6.17 -7.99
C LEU A 123 2.95 -5.65 -7.04
N LEU A 124 2.99 -6.17 -5.82
CA LEU A 124 4.08 -5.99 -4.89
C LEU A 124 5.21 -6.99 -5.22
N SER A 125 6.43 -6.49 -5.33
CA SER A 125 7.66 -7.30 -5.20
C SER A 125 8.37 -6.92 -3.91
N LEU A 126 8.37 -7.82 -2.91
CA LEU A 126 8.90 -7.59 -1.57
C LEU A 126 10.14 -8.46 -1.32
N ASP A 127 11.24 -7.84 -0.92
CA ASP A 127 12.43 -8.51 -0.40
C ASP A 127 12.41 -8.43 1.13
N PHE A 128 12.45 -9.57 1.83
CA PHE A 128 12.36 -9.61 3.28
C PHE A 128 13.21 -10.73 3.89
N ASN A 129 13.56 -10.56 5.18
CA ASN A 129 14.23 -11.54 6.02
C ASN A 129 13.44 -11.77 7.31
#